data_AF-A0A2E5IH02-F1
#
_entry.id   AF-A0A2E5IH02-F1
#
_cell.length_a   1.000
_cell.length_b   1.000
_cell.length_c   1.000
_cell.angle_alpha   90.00
_cell.angle_beta   90.00
_cell.angle_gamma   90.00
#
_symmetry.space_group_name_H-M   'P 1'
#
loop_
_entity.id
_entity.type
_entity.pdbx_description
1 polymer ?
#
loop_
_entity_poly.entity_id
_entity_poly.type
_entity_poly.pdbx_seq_one_letter_code
_entity_poly.pdbx_strand_id
1 'polypeptide(L)'
;MSTAPVARPSQERKVDEGRSQQLMDAIEESGVPNHVFLLTEEEHRRGGRQIGTSIGMLIFGTVFCAIPLVAVIIMAVGGGLAFLPCLLIFTIPFFWFGGRILRGSIQNLFYPDPLEDVHTIHWFDERHRFIAVVEHTSDPETGQEFYPESLGGLYLKSSDEIAILYDPPSEGAMTQGNRRVCLWDPHSQEESFVLLNLEWFSYYEEEEARARARYYSRKLGLKFNLEANDTAEMNMDVINPEGRLMFIRR
;
A
#
# COMPACT_ATOMS: atom_id res chain seq x y z
N MET A 1 47.79 -8.91 -21.29
CA MET A 1 46.94 -8.39 -20.19
C MET A 1 45.57 -8.08 -20.78
N SER A 2 44.58 -8.95 -20.55
CA SER A 2 43.22 -8.78 -21.05
C SER A 2 42.45 -7.95 -20.03
N THR A 3 42.16 -6.69 -20.37
CA THR A 3 41.24 -5.85 -19.61
C THR A 3 39.83 -6.30 -19.94
N ALA A 4 39.27 -7.17 -19.10
CA ALA A 4 37.83 -7.44 -19.13
C ALA A 4 37.09 -6.10 -18.99
N PRO A 5 36.07 -5.82 -19.82
CA PRO A 5 35.28 -4.61 -19.65
C PRO A 5 34.55 -4.71 -18.32
N VAL A 6 34.77 -3.72 -17.45
CA VAL A 6 33.96 -3.52 -16.24
C VAL A 6 32.52 -3.37 -16.69
N ALA A 7 31.69 -4.36 -16.38
CA ALA A 7 30.26 -4.30 -16.67
C ALA A 7 29.70 -3.01 -16.04
N ARG A 8 29.12 -2.13 -16.85
CA ARG A 8 28.35 -1.00 -16.33
C ARG A 8 27.23 -1.60 -15.46
N PRO A 9 26.99 -1.11 -14.23
CA PRO A 9 25.80 -1.52 -13.49
C PRO A 9 24.60 -1.21 -14.37
N SER A 10 23.78 -2.23 -14.66
CA SER A 10 22.54 -2.02 -15.40
C SER A 10 21.70 -1.02 -14.62
N GLN A 11 21.33 0.10 -15.25
CA GLN A 11 20.42 1.07 -14.63
C GLN A 11 19.02 0.49 -14.41
N GLU A 12 18.68 -0.57 -15.15
CA GLU A 12 17.43 -1.30 -15.03
C GLU A 12 17.47 -2.33 -13.90
N ARG A 13 16.39 -2.36 -13.11
CA ARG A 13 16.20 -3.34 -12.03
C ARG A 13 15.92 -4.70 -12.67
N LYS A 14 16.54 -5.75 -12.14
CA LYS A 14 16.20 -7.12 -12.55
C LYS A 14 14.77 -7.42 -12.12
N VAL A 15 14.01 -8.06 -13.00
CA VAL A 15 12.67 -8.56 -12.69
C VAL A 15 12.81 -9.80 -11.81
N ASP A 16 11.86 -10.00 -10.90
CA ASP A 16 11.75 -11.23 -10.15
C ASP A 16 11.24 -12.37 -11.06
N GLU A 17 12.14 -13.23 -11.49
CA GLU A 17 11.84 -14.41 -12.33
C GLU A 17 11.47 -15.64 -11.48
N GLY A 18 10.83 -15.43 -10.32
CA GLY A 18 10.44 -16.49 -9.38
C GLY A 18 11.48 -16.77 -8.28
N ARG A 19 12.39 -15.83 -8.05
CA ARG A 19 13.40 -15.91 -6.99
C ARG A 19 12.76 -15.81 -5.61
N SER A 20 11.71 -14.98 -5.46
CA SER A 20 10.99 -14.88 -4.19
C SER A 20 10.42 -16.23 -3.75
N GLN A 21 9.82 -16.96 -4.69
CA GLN A 21 9.30 -18.31 -4.47
C GLN A 21 10.43 -19.28 -4.11
N GLN A 22 11.53 -19.28 -4.85
CA GLN A 22 12.69 -20.13 -4.54
C GLN A 22 13.26 -19.88 -3.16
N LEU A 23 13.29 -18.62 -2.71
CA LEU A 23 13.76 -18.27 -1.38
C LEU A 23 12.78 -18.74 -0.30
N MET A 24 11.47 -18.58 -0.53
CA MET A 24 10.42 -19.06 0.36
C MET A 24 10.50 -20.59 0.52
N ASP A 25 10.52 -21.32 -0.60
CA ASP A 25 10.63 -22.78 -0.62
C ASP A 25 11.90 -23.25 0.14
N ALA A 26 13.03 -22.56 -0.05
CA ALA A 26 14.28 -22.88 0.64
C ALA A 26 14.21 -22.65 2.15
N ILE A 27 13.54 -21.57 2.59
CA ILE A 27 13.32 -21.26 4.01
C ILE A 27 12.42 -22.31 4.65
N GLU A 28 11.37 -22.77 3.94
CA GLU A 28 10.48 -23.82 4.44
C GLU A 28 11.14 -25.20 4.53
N GLU A 29 11.91 -25.58 3.51
CA GLU A 29 12.53 -26.91 3.45
C GLU A 29 13.70 -27.05 4.43
N SER A 30 14.54 -26.01 4.51
CA SER A 30 15.86 -26.11 5.15
C SER A 30 16.11 -25.10 6.27
N GLY A 31 15.12 -24.24 6.56
CA GLY A 31 15.26 -23.11 7.48
C GLY A 31 15.93 -21.89 6.82
N VAL A 32 16.01 -20.79 7.58
CA VAL A 32 16.55 -19.52 7.07
C VAL A 32 18.04 -19.66 6.72
N PRO A 33 18.45 -19.46 5.45
CA PRO A 33 19.86 -19.53 5.08
C PRO A 33 20.71 -18.47 5.79
N ASN A 34 21.97 -18.75 6.11
CA ASN A 34 22.85 -17.84 6.88
C ASN A 34 23.06 -16.44 6.30
N HIS A 35 22.83 -16.25 5.00
CA HIS A 35 22.99 -14.97 4.30
C HIS A 35 21.66 -14.23 4.13
N VAL A 36 20.59 -14.79 4.70
CA VAL A 36 19.23 -14.25 4.68
C VAL A 36 18.90 -13.83 6.09
N PHE A 37 18.39 -12.62 6.24
CA PHE A 37 17.95 -12.14 7.55
C PHE A 37 16.60 -11.45 7.47
N LEU A 38 15.90 -11.44 8.60
CA LEU A 38 14.64 -10.73 8.77
C LEU A 38 14.88 -9.22 8.71
N LEU A 39 14.23 -8.55 7.76
CA LEU A 39 14.29 -7.11 7.59
C LEU A 39 13.19 -6.45 8.43
N THR A 40 11.94 -6.79 8.16
CA THR A 40 10.74 -6.31 8.86
C THR A 40 9.68 -7.41 8.92
N GLU A 41 8.82 -7.30 9.91
CA GLU A 41 7.65 -8.16 10.09
C GLU A 41 6.51 -7.25 10.53
N GLU A 42 5.37 -7.36 9.83
CA GLU A 42 4.19 -6.56 10.09
C GLU A 42 2.98 -7.47 10.25
N GLU A 43 2.31 -7.34 11.39
CA GLU A 43 1.08 -8.06 11.68
C GLU A 43 -0.09 -7.10 11.53
N HIS A 44 -1.07 -7.48 10.71
CA HIS A 44 -2.29 -6.71 10.56
C HIS A 44 -3.49 -7.63 10.36
N ARG A 45 -4.67 -7.11 10.69
CA ARG A 45 -5.94 -7.81 10.44
C ARG A 45 -6.54 -7.33 9.15
N ARG A 46 -6.91 -8.27 8.29
CA ARG A 46 -7.62 -8.00 7.03
C ARG A 46 -9.03 -8.57 7.08
N GLY A 47 -9.95 -7.94 6.35
CA GLY A 47 -11.31 -8.41 6.21
C GLY A 47 -12.16 -8.18 7.45
N GLY A 48 -13.16 -9.03 7.63
CA GLY A 48 -14.14 -8.92 8.70
C GLY A 48 -15.18 -7.81 8.48
N ARG A 49 -16.19 -7.83 9.35
CA ARG A 49 -17.32 -6.91 9.28
C ARG A 49 -16.96 -5.57 9.90
N GLN A 50 -16.83 -4.54 9.07
CA GLN A 50 -16.58 -3.18 9.53
C GLN A 50 -17.91 -2.46 9.75
N ILE A 51 -18.54 -2.69 10.89
CA ILE A 51 -19.91 -2.20 11.18
C ILE A 51 -19.98 -0.67 11.12
N GLY A 52 -19.04 0.04 11.75
CA GLY A 52 -19.06 1.50 11.84
C GLY A 52 -18.93 2.19 10.48
N THR A 53 -17.91 1.81 9.70
CA THR A 53 -17.69 2.35 8.35
C THR A 53 -18.82 1.95 7.40
N SER A 54 -19.28 0.70 7.47
CA SER A 54 -20.36 0.20 6.61
C SER A 54 -21.69 0.90 6.86
N ILE A 55 -22.08 1.13 8.12
CA ILE A 55 -23.32 1.87 8.43
C ILE A 55 -23.20 3.33 7.97
N GLY A 56 -22.07 3.99 8.24
CA GLY A 56 -21.84 5.38 7.80
C GLY A 56 -21.93 5.52 6.28
N MET A 57 -21.25 4.63 5.55
CA MET A 57 -21.26 4.60 4.09
C MET A 57 -22.63 4.20 3.53
N LEU A 58 -23.37 3.31 4.19
CA LEU A 58 -24.74 2.96 3.81
C LEU A 58 -25.68 4.16 3.91
N ILE A 59 -25.61 4.93 5.01
CA ILE A 59 -26.39 6.18 5.18
C ILE A 59 -26.00 7.17 4.08
N PHE A 60 -24.71 7.39 3.87
CA PHE A 60 -24.21 8.33 2.87
C PHE A 60 -24.64 7.97 1.44
N GLY A 61 -24.46 6.70 1.04
CA GLY A 61 -24.90 6.19 -0.25
C GLY A 61 -26.42 6.25 -0.43
N THR A 62 -27.19 6.02 0.63
CA THR A 62 -28.65 6.16 0.63
C THR A 62 -29.04 7.62 0.38
N VAL A 63 -28.42 8.58 1.06
CA VAL A 63 -28.70 10.02 0.87
C VAL A 63 -28.37 10.45 -0.55
N PHE A 64 -27.23 9.99 -1.10
CA PHE A 64 -26.83 10.25 -2.48
C PHE A 64 -27.84 9.75 -3.51
N CYS A 65 -28.49 8.61 -3.27
CA CYS A 65 -29.54 8.08 -4.17
C CYS A 65 -30.93 8.68 -3.88
N ALA A 66 -31.24 8.97 -2.62
CA ALA A 66 -32.57 9.40 -2.19
C ALA A 66 -32.87 10.86 -2.56
N ILE A 67 -31.92 11.79 -2.42
CA ILE A 67 -32.09 13.20 -2.81
C ILE A 67 -32.52 13.35 -4.28
N PRO A 68 -31.79 12.79 -5.27
CA PRO A 68 -32.19 12.88 -6.67
C PRO A 68 -33.50 12.14 -6.94
N LEU A 69 -33.74 10.99 -6.29
CA LEU A 69 -35.00 10.25 -6.44
C LEU A 69 -36.21 11.08 -5.97
N VAL A 70 -36.11 11.74 -4.81
CA VAL A 70 -37.15 12.62 -4.28
C VAL A 70 -37.38 13.81 -5.21
N ALA A 71 -36.31 14.41 -5.75
CA ALA A 71 -36.43 15.48 -6.73
C ALA A 71 -37.16 15.04 -8.01
N VAL A 72 -36.89 13.83 -8.50
CA VAL A 72 -37.61 13.23 -9.65
C VAL A 72 -39.09 13.06 -9.34
N ILE A 73 -39.44 12.54 -8.16
CA ILE A 73 -40.82 12.32 -7.75
C ILE A 73 -41.58 13.64 -7.62
N ILE A 74 -40.97 14.65 -6.97
CA ILE A 74 -41.58 15.98 -6.81
C ILE A 74 -41.85 16.62 -8.18
N MET A 75 -40.90 16.54 -9.10
CA MET A 75 -41.07 17.09 -10.46
C MET A 75 -42.13 16.36 -11.28
N ALA A 76 -42.22 15.03 -11.14
CA ALA A 76 -43.25 14.23 -11.82
C ALA A 76 -44.66 14.55 -11.30
N VAL A 77 -44.83 14.70 -9.98
CA VAL A 77 -46.13 15.02 -9.36
C VAL A 77 -46.51 16.49 -9.53
N GLY A 78 -45.53 17.40 -9.50
CA GLY A 78 -45.72 18.86 -9.60
C GLY A 78 -45.96 19.40 -11.02
N GLY A 79 -46.09 18.53 -12.03
CA GLY A 79 -46.37 18.93 -13.42
C GLY A 79 -45.15 19.36 -14.24
N GLY A 80 -43.92 19.11 -13.75
CA GLY A 80 -42.65 19.47 -14.39
C GLY A 80 -42.16 18.50 -15.47
N LEU A 81 -43.05 17.74 -16.12
CA LEU A 81 -42.70 16.65 -17.04
C LEU A 81 -41.78 17.09 -18.20
N ALA A 82 -41.90 18.34 -18.67
CA ALA A 82 -41.02 18.91 -19.69
C ALA A 82 -39.53 18.97 -19.28
N PHE A 83 -39.23 19.05 -17.99
CA PHE A 83 -37.86 19.14 -17.46
C PHE A 83 -37.34 17.81 -16.88
N LEU A 84 -38.20 16.77 -16.85
CA LEU A 84 -37.85 15.43 -16.37
C LEU A 84 -36.63 14.82 -17.08
N PRO A 85 -36.45 14.94 -18.42
CA PRO A 85 -35.30 14.37 -19.10
C PRO A 85 -33.97 14.99 -18.64
N CYS A 86 -33.94 16.31 -18.42
CA CYS A 86 -32.75 17.01 -17.94
C CYS A 86 -32.40 16.58 -16.51
N LEU A 87 -33.41 16.43 -15.67
CA LEU A 87 -33.24 15.95 -14.30
C LEU A 87 -32.71 14.51 -14.28
N LEU A 88 -33.23 13.62 -15.12
CA LEU A 88 -32.78 12.22 -15.21
C LEU A 88 -31.31 12.11 -15.62
N ILE A 89 -30.84 12.93 -16.56
CA ILE A 89 -29.41 12.96 -16.92
C ILE A 89 -28.56 13.40 -15.73
N PHE A 90 -29.04 14.39 -14.96
CA PHE A 90 -28.35 14.89 -13.78
C PHE A 90 -28.29 13.86 -12.64
N THR A 91 -29.26 12.94 -12.53
CA THR A 91 -29.29 11.93 -11.46
C THR A 91 -28.37 10.72 -11.73
N ILE A 92 -27.96 10.47 -12.97
CA ILE A 92 -27.06 9.36 -13.36
C ILE A 92 -25.80 9.27 -12.48
N PRO A 93 -24.98 10.33 -12.32
CA PRO A 93 -23.76 10.26 -11.50
C PRO A 93 -24.07 9.94 -10.04
N PHE A 94 -25.20 10.43 -9.50
CA PHE A 94 -25.58 10.18 -8.11
C PHE A 94 -26.00 8.72 -7.88
N PHE A 95 -26.77 8.13 -8.79
CA PHE A 95 -27.12 6.71 -8.69
C PHE A 95 -25.94 5.80 -8.96
N TRP A 96 -25.04 6.17 -9.87
CA TRP A 96 -23.82 5.42 -10.13
C TRP A 96 -22.88 5.42 -8.93
N PHE A 97 -22.62 6.60 -8.34
CA PHE A 97 -21.76 6.74 -7.18
C PHE A 97 -22.39 6.17 -5.91
N GLY A 98 -23.62 6.59 -5.60
CA GLY A 98 -24.36 6.12 -4.42
C GLY A 98 -24.64 4.62 -4.48
N GLY A 99 -24.95 4.06 -5.65
CA GLY A 99 -25.15 2.63 -5.86
C GLY A 99 -23.89 1.80 -5.62
N ARG A 100 -22.71 2.30 -6.02
CA ARG A 100 -21.43 1.64 -5.70
C ARG A 100 -21.15 1.62 -4.20
N ILE A 101 -21.37 2.75 -3.54
CA ILE A 101 -21.18 2.87 -2.08
C ILE A 101 -22.13 1.91 -1.36
N LEU A 102 -23.43 1.94 -1.70
CA LEU A 102 -24.45 1.06 -1.13
C LEU A 102 -24.10 -0.41 -1.32
N ARG A 103 -23.70 -0.81 -2.53
CA ARG A 103 -23.33 -2.19 -2.82
C ARG A 103 -22.16 -2.66 -1.94
N GLY A 104 -21.10 -1.86 -1.84
CA GLY A 104 -19.94 -2.18 -1.01
C GLY A 104 -20.31 -2.30 0.47
N SER A 105 -21.10 -1.36 0.99
CA SER A 105 -21.55 -1.39 2.39
C SER A 105 -22.47 -2.57 2.70
N ILE A 106 -23.42 -2.89 1.82
CA ILE A 106 -24.31 -4.05 1.97
C ILE A 106 -23.49 -5.35 1.93
N GLN A 107 -22.55 -5.46 0.99
CA GLN A 107 -21.68 -6.63 0.90
C GLN A 107 -20.88 -6.81 2.18
N ASN A 108 -20.20 -5.78 2.68
CA ASN A 108 -19.44 -5.87 3.94
C ASN A 108 -20.34 -6.20 5.15
N LEU A 109 -21.59 -5.71 5.18
CA LEU A 109 -22.50 -5.94 6.31
C LEU A 109 -23.06 -7.38 6.32
N PHE A 110 -23.49 -7.91 5.18
CA PHE A 110 -24.17 -9.21 5.12
C PHE A 110 -23.24 -10.37 4.76
N TYR A 111 -22.20 -10.10 3.96
CA TYR A 111 -21.22 -11.07 3.46
C TYR A 111 -19.81 -10.47 3.60
N PRO A 112 -19.35 -10.21 4.84
CA PRO A 112 -18.00 -9.71 5.06
C PRO A 112 -17.00 -10.73 4.53
N ASP A 113 -15.88 -10.23 4.00
CA ASP A 113 -14.72 -11.08 3.76
C ASP A 113 -14.30 -11.73 5.10
N PRO A 114 -13.74 -12.96 5.07
CA PRO A 114 -13.27 -13.62 6.27
C PRO A 114 -12.28 -12.71 7.00
N LEU A 115 -12.33 -12.76 8.33
CA LEU A 115 -11.33 -12.07 9.13
C LEU A 115 -10.04 -12.90 9.08
N GLU A 116 -8.95 -12.30 8.68
CA GLU A 116 -7.65 -12.96 8.52
C GLU A 116 -6.61 -12.20 9.36
N ASP A 117 -5.84 -12.93 10.17
CA ASP A 117 -4.61 -12.42 10.77
C ASP A 117 -3.49 -12.62 9.74
N VAL A 118 -2.94 -11.50 9.26
CA VAL A 118 -1.97 -11.44 8.16
C VAL A 118 -0.62 -11.02 8.72
N HIS A 119 0.38 -11.87 8.56
CA HIS A 119 1.77 -11.63 8.94
C HIS A 119 2.59 -11.45 7.67
N THR A 120 3.01 -10.23 7.39
CA THR A 120 3.85 -9.90 6.23
C THR A 120 5.31 -9.85 6.65
N ILE A 121 6.11 -10.76 6.10
CA ILE A 121 7.52 -10.96 6.46
C ILE A 121 8.40 -10.55 5.29
N HIS A 122 9.33 -9.63 5.56
CA HIS A 122 10.31 -9.16 4.58
C HIS A 122 11.67 -9.80 4.86
N TRP A 123 12.10 -10.69 3.97
CA TRP A 123 13.40 -11.35 4.03
C TRP A 123 14.40 -10.66 3.13
N PHE A 124 15.61 -10.40 3.62
CA PHE A 124 16.71 -9.87 2.80
C PHE A 124 17.81 -10.90 2.61
N ASP A 125 18.07 -11.23 1.34
CA ASP A 125 19.19 -12.06 0.87
C ASP A 125 20.38 -11.14 0.53
N GLU A 126 21.39 -11.13 1.41
CA GLU A 126 22.59 -10.31 1.27
C GLU A 126 23.40 -10.67 0.01
N ARG A 127 23.48 -11.96 -0.30
CA ARG A 127 24.32 -12.48 -1.39
C ARG A 127 23.85 -11.98 -2.74
N HIS A 128 22.54 -11.86 -2.91
CA HIS A 128 21.93 -11.44 -4.16
C HIS A 128 21.36 -10.03 -4.12
N ARG A 129 21.48 -9.36 -2.96
CA ARG A 129 20.88 -8.05 -2.68
C ARG A 129 19.40 -8.05 -3.06
N PHE A 130 18.65 -9.01 -2.54
CA PHE A 130 17.26 -9.26 -2.91
C PHE A 130 16.36 -9.24 -1.69
N ILE A 131 15.25 -8.52 -1.75
CA ILE A 131 14.20 -8.55 -0.73
C ILE A 131 13.08 -9.45 -1.25
N ALA A 132 12.68 -10.46 -0.49
CA ALA A 132 11.47 -11.24 -0.73
C ALA A 132 10.42 -10.89 0.31
N VAL A 133 9.16 -10.85 -0.12
CA VAL A 133 8.03 -10.59 0.76
C VAL A 133 7.10 -11.77 0.73
N VAL A 134 6.85 -12.30 1.92
CA VAL A 134 6.05 -13.49 2.15
C VAL A 134 4.90 -13.10 3.06
N GLU A 135 3.69 -13.48 2.68
CA GLU A 135 2.48 -13.29 3.45
C GLU A 135 2.09 -14.62 4.09
N HIS A 136 2.07 -14.67 5.41
CA HIS A 136 1.50 -15.78 6.17
C HIS A 136 0.11 -15.35 6.63
N THR A 137 -0.92 -16.09 6.25
CA THR A 137 -2.29 -15.80 6.68
C THR A 137 -2.78 -16.89 7.62
N SER A 138 -3.58 -16.49 8.59
CA SER A 138 -4.22 -17.42 9.52
C SER A 138 -5.65 -16.96 9.82
N ASP A 139 -6.51 -17.93 10.09
CA ASP A 139 -7.86 -17.67 10.58
C ASP A 139 -7.81 -17.49 12.11
N PRO A 140 -8.15 -16.30 12.63
CA PRO A 140 -8.10 -16.01 14.07
C PRO A 140 -9.14 -16.77 14.89
N GLU A 141 -10.25 -17.20 14.29
CA GLU A 141 -11.31 -17.93 14.99
C GLU A 141 -11.00 -19.42 15.09
N THR A 142 -10.48 -20.01 14.01
CA THR A 142 -10.18 -21.45 13.96
C THR A 142 -8.72 -21.77 14.31
N GLY A 143 -7.83 -20.79 14.28
CA GLY A 143 -6.39 -20.96 14.40
C GLY A 143 -5.78 -21.70 13.21
N GLN A 144 -6.50 -21.84 12.10
CA GLN A 144 -6.01 -22.53 10.92
C GLN A 144 -5.01 -21.64 10.18
N GLU A 145 -3.77 -22.11 10.05
CA GLU A 145 -2.74 -21.48 9.23
C GLU A 145 -2.92 -21.87 7.76
N PHE A 146 -2.88 -20.88 6.87
CA PHE A 146 -2.84 -21.09 5.43
C PHE A 146 -1.38 -21.18 4.96
N TYR A 147 -1.18 -21.76 3.78
CA TYR A 147 0.15 -21.89 3.21
C TYR A 147 0.72 -20.49 2.89
N PRO A 148 2.00 -20.22 3.21
CA PRO A 148 2.61 -18.92 2.94
C PRO A 148 2.57 -18.58 1.45
N GLU A 149 2.24 -17.33 1.14
CA GLU A 149 2.21 -16.84 -0.24
C GLU A 149 3.35 -15.87 -0.50
N SER A 150 4.10 -16.10 -1.58
CA SER A 150 5.10 -15.14 -2.03
C SER A 150 4.39 -13.99 -2.74
N LEU A 151 4.38 -12.81 -2.11
CA LEU A 151 3.89 -11.59 -2.76
C LEU A 151 4.82 -11.13 -3.89
N GLY A 152 6.08 -11.57 -3.83
CA GLY A 152 7.14 -11.36 -4.82
C GLY A 152 8.39 -10.76 -4.18
N GLY A 153 9.30 -10.23 -4.99
CA GLY A 153 10.50 -9.59 -4.47
C GLY A 153 11.15 -8.55 -5.36
N LEU A 154 12.19 -7.93 -4.81
CA LEU A 154 12.86 -6.75 -5.35
C LEU A 154 14.38 -6.90 -5.24
N TYR A 155 15.09 -6.77 -6.37
CA TYR A 155 16.55 -6.63 -6.35
C TYR A 155 16.95 -5.20 -6.01
N LEU A 156 17.80 -5.01 -5.01
CA LEU A 156 18.34 -3.71 -4.62
C LEU A 156 19.49 -3.30 -5.54
N LYS A 157 19.38 -2.11 -6.12
CA LYS A 157 20.49 -1.45 -6.82
C LYS A 157 21.44 -0.84 -5.80
N SER A 158 22.66 -0.54 -6.24
CA SER A 158 23.62 0.23 -5.45
C SER A 158 23.26 1.72 -5.34
N SER A 159 22.41 2.20 -6.25
CA SER A 159 21.88 3.57 -6.27
C SER A 159 20.62 3.75 -5.45
N ASP A 160 20.03 2.67 -4.93
CA ASP A 160 18.87 2.76 -4.05
C ASP A 160 19.29 3.41 -2.73
N GLU A 161 18.37 4.15 -2.12
CA GLU A 161 18.59 4.91 -0.89
C GLU A 161 17.53 4.57 0.15
N ILE A 162 17.85 4.84 1.42
CA ILE A 162 16.85 4.93 2.48
C ILE A 162 16.44 6.38 2.59
N ALA A 163 15.13 6.63 2.63
CA ALA A 163 14.55 7.96 2.76
C ALA A 163 13.50 7.98 3.88
N ILE A 164 13.25 9.17 4.42
CA ILE A 164 12.11 9.44 5.31
C ILE A 164 11.17 10.36 4.56
N LEU A 165 9.94 9.90 4.36
CA LEU A 165 8.86 10.72 3.85
C LEU A 165 7.99 11.17 5.02
N TYR A 166 7.54 12.42 5.02
CA TYR A 166 6.65 12.94 6.05
C TYR A 166 5.42 13.57 5.43
N ASP A 167 4.26 13.32 6.04
CA ASP A 167 2.99 13.93 5.71
C ASP A 167 2.58 14.83 6.89
N PRO A 168 2.52 16.16 6.71
CA PRO A 168 2.17 17.07 7.79
C PRO A 168 0.71 16.92 8.21
N PRO A 169 0.38 17.17 9.48
CA PRO A 169 -1.01 17.20 9.94
C PRO A 169 -1.78 18.32 9.24
N SER A 170 -3.04 18.06 8.86
CA SER A 170 -3.92 19.09 8.28
C SER A 170 -4.43 20.07 9.34
N GLU A 171 -4.33 21.38 9.11
CA GLU A 171 -5.04 22.37 9.93
C GLU A 171 -6.55 22.11 9.85
N GLY A 172 -7.20 21.89 11.01
CA GLY A 172 -8.60 21.46 11.09
C GLY A 172 -8.83 19.99 11.47
N ALA A 173 -7.76 19.24 11.77
CA ALA A 173 -7.77 17.92 12.41
C ALA A 173 -8.49 16.78 11.65
N MET A 174 -8.32 16.69 10.32
CA MET A 174 -8.76 15.51 9.57
C MET A 174 -7.68 14.41 9.45
N THR A 175 -6.38 14.76 9.54
CA THR A 175 -5.27 13.79 9.57
C THR A 175 -4.25 14.15 10.64
N GLN A 176 -3.73 13.14 11.36
CA GLN A 176 -2.69 13.33 12.39
C GLN A 176 -1.28 13.55 11.79
N GLY A 177 -1.13 13.39 10.47
CA GLY A 177 0.16 13.33 9.79
C GLY A 177 0.93 12.06 10.16
N ASN A 178 1.96 11.74 9.38
CA ASN A 178 2.84 10.60 9.64
C ASN A 178 4.26 10.82 9.12
N ARG A 179 5.17 9.94 9.51
CA ARG A 179 6.49 9.76 8.93
C ARG A 179 6.62 8.30 8.51
N ARG A 180 7.31 8.03 7.41
CA ARG A 180 7.61 6.66 6.99
C ARG A 180 9.04 6.54 6.50
N VAL A 181 9.72 5.52 6.98
CA VAL A 181 11.03 5.11 6.49
C VAL A 181 10.79 4.17 5.31
N CYS A 182 11.40 4.46 4.17
CA CYS A 182 11.18 3.69 2.96
C CYS A 182 12.48 3.47 2.19
N LEU A 183 12.44 2.44 1.34
CA LEU A 183 13.39 2.21 0.28
C LEU A 183 12.99 3.05 -0.94
N TRP A 184 13.95 3.80 -1.46
CA TRP A 184 13.75 4.85 -2.45
C TRP A 184 14.68 4.65 -3.67
N ASP A 185 14.16 4.71 -4.90
CA ASP A 185 14.96 4.77 -6.13
C ASP A 185 14.98 6.22 -6.64
N PRO A 186 16.05 7.00 -6.40
CA PRO A 186 16.09 8.42 -6.81
C PRO A 186 16.13 8.62 -8.33
N HIS A 187 16.34 7.56 -9.11
CA HIS A 187 16.39 7.60 -10.56
C HIS A 187 15.22 6.85 -11.20
N SER A 188 14.16 6.56 -10.43
CA SER A 188 12.95 5.93 -10.96
C SER A 188 12.39 6.76 -12.12
N GLN A 189 12.04 6.07 -13.21
CA GLN A 189 11.25 6.64 -14.31
C GLN A 189 9.77 6.29 -14.16
N GLU A 190 9.41 5.61 -13.07
CA GLU A 190 8.04 5.21 -12.76
C GLU A 190 7.31 6.34 -12.01
N GLU A 191 5.98 6.24 -11.92
CA GLU A 191 5.14 7.21 -11.22
C GLU A 191 5.45 7.29 -9.72
N SER A 192 6.13 6.28 -9.17
CA SER A 192 6.59 6.24 -7.78
C SER A 192 8.11 6.06 -7.70
N PHE A 193 8.72 6.84 -6.81
CA PHE A 193 10.12 6.67 -6.38
C PHE A 193 10.23 5.75 -5.15
N VAL A 194 9.10 5.47 -4.48
CA VAL A 194 9.04 4.57 -3.31
C VAL A 194 8.94 3.14 -3.81
N LEU A 195 9.91 2.32 -3.41
CA LEU A 195 9.98 0.90 -3.74
C LEU A 195 9.30 0.02 -2.69
N LEU A 196 9.55 0.33 -1.41
CA LEU A 196 9.04 -0.42 -0.27
C LEU A 196 8.97 0.48 0.97
N ASN A 197 7.86 0.46 1.68
CA ASN A 197 7.77 1.05 3.01
C ASN A 197 8.34 0.06 4.04
N LEU A 198 9.21 0.54 4.92
CA LEU A 198 9.90 -0.29 5.91
C LEU A 198 9.27 -0.14 7.29
N GLU A 199 8.95 1.10 7.68
CA GLU A 199 8.35 1.35 8.99
C GLU A 199 7.63 2.71 9.01
N TRP A 200 6.52 2.76 9.75
CA TRP A 200 5.72 3.96 9.95
C TRP A 200 5.90 4.50 11.36
N PHE A 201 5.89 5.82 11.44
CA PHE A 201 6.02 6.60 12.66
C PHE A 201 4.93 7.67 12.65
N SER A 202 4.54 8.12 13.84
CA SER A 202 3.74 9.32 13.95
C SER A 202 4.48 10.50 13.29
N TYR A 203 3.73 11.55 12.92
CA TYR A 203 4.36 12.88 12.85
C TYR A 203 5.01 13.16 14.23
N TYR A 204 5.83 14.17 14.51
CA TYR A 204 6.50 14.32 15.82
C TYR A 204 7.55 13.24 16.21
N GLU A 205 7.46 11.96 15.80
CA GLU A 205 8.43 10.88 16.09
C GLU A 205 9.67 10.94 15.15
N GLU A 206 10.25 12.11 15.01
CA GLU A 206 11.31 12.34 14.04
C GLU A 206 12.63 11.66 14.38
N GLU A 207 13.05 11.73 15.64
CA GLU A 207 14.32 11.17 16.07
C GLU A 207 14.32 9.64 15.95
N GLU A 208 13.18 9.02 16.24
CA GLU A 208 12.94 7.59 16.12
C GLU A 208 12.98 7.15 14.66
N ALA A 209 12.27 7.86 13.78
CA ALA A 209 12.32 7.62 12.34
C ALA A 209 13.75 7.75 11.78
N ARG A 210 14.51 8.77 12.23
CA ARG A 210 15.92 8.97 11.84
C ARG A 210 16.83 7.85 12.34
N ALA A 211 16.65 7.41 13.59
CA ALA A 211 17.40 6.30 14.14
C ALA A 211 17.12 5.00 13.35
N ARG A 212 15.86 4.78 12.99
CA ARG A 212 15.45 3.61 12.23
C ARG A 212 15.92 3.63 10.78
N ALA A 213 15.88 4.78 10.11
CA ALA A 213 16.46 4.94 8.78
C ALA A 213 17.97 4.64 8.76
N ARG A 214 18.71 5.09 9.78
CA ARG A 214 20.13 4.73 9.93
C ARG A 214 20.34 3.23 10.16
N TYR A 215 19.46 2.59 10.91
CA TYR A 215 19.49 1.14 11.10
C TYR A 215 19.33 0.39 9.77
N TYR A 216 18.31 0.73 8.98
CA TYR A 216 18.09 0.08 7.68
C TYR A 216 19.19 0.38 6.67
N SER A 217 19.70 1.61 6.63
CA SER A 217 20.83 1.99 5.76
C SER A 217 22.07 1.14 6.04
N ARG A 218 22.38 0.88 7.32
CA ARG A 218 23.48 -0.01 7.71
C ARG A 218 23.21 -1.47 7.34
N LYS A 219 22.01 -1.97 7.67
CA LYS A 219 21.59 -3.36 7.40
C LYS A 219 21.61 -3.70 5.90
N LEU A 220 21.14 -2.78 5.06
CA LEU A 220 21.03 -3.00 3.61
C LEU A 220 22.27 -2.51 2.83
N GLY A 221 23.22 -1.85 3.50
CA GLY A 221 24.38 -1.25 2.84
C GLY A 221 23.99 -0.18 1.81
N LEU A 222 22.96 0.61 2.12
CA LEU A 222 22.43 1.69 1.28
C LEU A 222 22.74 3.05 1.88
N LYS A 223 22.79 4.08 1.04
CA LYS A 223 22.94 5.46 1.52
C LYS A 223 21.66 5.89 2.23
N PHE A 224 21.81 6.60 3.34
CA PHE A 224 20.73 7.36 3.94
C PHE A 224 20.96 8.82 3.63
N ASN A 225 20.12 9.41 2.79
CA ASN A 225 20.18 10.83 2.49
C ASN A 225 19.17 11.53 3.40
N LEU A 226 19.70 12.34 4.32
CA LEU A 226 18.94 13.05 5.34
C LEU A 226 18.39 14.35 4.75
N GLU A 227 17.09 14.58 4.91
CA GLU A 227 16.35 15.81 4.58
C GLU A 227 16.26 16.16 3.08
N ALA A 228 15.18 15.72 2.43
CA ALA A 228 14.54 16.58 1.43
C ALA A 228 14.01 17.81 2.19
N ASN A 229 14.88 18.81 2.39
CA ASN A 229 14.54 20.10 2.98
C ASN A 229 13.38 20.75 2.24
N ASP A 230 12.62 21.59 2.96
CA ASP A 230 11.39 22.37 2.68
C ASP A 230 11.27 23.12 1.32
N THR A 231 11.92 22.65 0.26
CA THR A 231 11.95 23.21 -1.09
C THR A 231 11.71 22.16 -2.18
N ALA A 232 11.58 20.87 -1.83
CA ALA A 232 11.05 19.86 -2.74
C ALA A 232 9.54 19.75 -2.55
N GLU A 233 8.81 20.74 -3.06
CA GLU A 233 7.40 20.64 -3.40
C GLU A 233 7.19 19.46 -4.38
N MET A 234 7.13 18.24 -3.86
CA MET A 234 6.48 17.09 -4.51
C MET A 234 5.84 16.25 -3.42
N ASN A 235 4.86 16.84 -2.74
CA ASN A 235 3.72 16.07 -2.28
C ASN A 235 2.89 15.62 -3.50
N MET A 236 2.20 14.50 -3.32
CA MET A 236 1.06 14.01 -4.11
C MET A 236 1.37 13.09 -5.31
N ASP A 237 1.48 11.80 -5.02
CA ASP A 237 0.39 10.82 -5.24
C ASP A 237 0.98 9.42 -5.04
N VAL A 238 1.08 8.98 -3.78
CA VAL A 238 1.52 7.60 -3.52
C VAL A 238 0.31 6.69 -3.67
N ILE A 239 0.27 6.02 -4.82
CA ILE A 239 -0.61 4.91 -5.21
C ILE A 239 -0.38 3.68 -4.30
N ASN A 240 -0.10 3.85 -3.00
CA ASN A 240 0.03 2.74 -2.05
C ASN A 240 -0.03 3.20 -0.58
N PRO A 241 -1.22 3.62 -0.10
CA PRO A 241 -1.42 3.96 1.32
C PRO A 241 -1.28 2.74 2.26
N GLU A 242 -1.30 1.52 1.72
CA GLU A 242 -1.26 0.26 2.50
C GLU A 242 0.14 -0.32 2.65
N GLY A 243 1.18 0.31 2.12
CA GLY A 243 2.56 -0.13 2.32
C GLY A 243 2.98 -1.42 1.61
N ARG A 244 2.13 -1.98 0.73
CA ARG A 244 2.50 -3.17 -0.05
C ARG A 244 3.64 -2.87 -1.02
N LEU A 245 4.40 -3.88 -1.46
CA LEU A 245 5.28 -3.74 -2.62
C LEU A 245 4.48 -3.22 -3.82
N MET A 246 4.90 -2.12 -4.44
CA MET A 246 4.40 -1.76 -5.77
C MET A 246 5.06 -2.69 -6.80
N PHE A 247 4.35 -3.75 -7.20
CA PHE A 247 4.66 -4.39 -8.47
C PHE A 247 4.04 -3.57 -9.59
N ILE A 248 4.83 -2.73 -10.24
CA ILE A 248 4.46 -2.29 -11.59
C ILE A 248 4.69 -3.50 -12.50
N ARG A 249 3.65 -4.32 -12.69
CA ARG A 249 3.62 -5.28 -13.79
C ARG A 249 3.56 -4.46 -15.09
N ARG A 250 4.63 -4.53 -15.90
CA ARG A 250 4.56 -4.15 -17.31
C ARG A 250 3.61 -5.07 -18.06
#